data_AF-V4TKM3-F1
#
_entry.id   AF-V4TKM3-F1
#
_cell.length_a   1.000
_cell.length_b   1.000
_cell.length_c   1.000
_cell.angle_alpha   90.00
_cell.angle_beta   90.00
_cell.angle_gamma   90.00
#
_symmetry.space_group_name_H-M   'P 1'
#
loop_
_entity.id
_entity.type
_entity.pdbx_description
1 polymer ?
#
loop_
_entity_poly.entity_id
_entity_poly.type
_entity_poly.pdbx_seq_one_letter_code
_entity_poly.pdbx_strand_id
1 'polypeptide(L)'
;MSLNHVSRLCRNVEDSSNFYTKVLGFVLIERPPAFDFAGAWLFNYGVGIHLVQSNNEDKLSPPDSAHLDPTDNHISFQCENMEAIEKRLKELDVKYIKRT
;
A
#
# COMPACT_ATOMS: atom_id res chain seq x y z
N MET A 1 -0.86 10.43 -14.30
CA MET A 1 -0.79 9.63 -13.06
C MET A 1 -2.19 9.43 -12.55
N SER A 2 -2.54 8.22 -12.17
CA SER A 2 -3.81 7.86 -11.53
C SER A 2 -3.52 7.19 -10.18
N LEU A 3 -4.43 7.30 -9.22
CA LEU A 3 -4.32 6.54 -7.97
C LEU A 3 -4.44 5.05 -8.32
N ASN A 4 -3.45 4.26 -7.89
CA ASN A 4 -3.46 2.82 -8.04
C ASN A 4 -4.18 2.19 -6.85
N HIS A 5 -3.63 2.39 -5.65
CA HIS A 5 -4.17 1.83 -4.43
C HIS A 5 -3.75 2.62 -3.18
N VAL A 6 -4.44 2.34 -2.09
CA VAL A 6 -4.09 2.77 -0.74
C VAL A 6 -3.67 1.53 0.05
N SER A 7 -2.48 1.55 0.63
CA SER A 7 -2.03 0.52 1.56
C SER A 7 -2.32 0.92 2.99
N ARG A 8 -2.80 -0.04 3.79
CA ARG A 8 -3.09 0.13 5.21
C ARG A 8 -2.58 -1.04 6.04
N LEU A 9 -1.87 -0.71 7.11
CA LEU A 9 -1.59 -1.64 8.18
C LEU A 9 -2.86 -1.91 8.99
N CYS A 10 -3.03 -3.16 9.41
CA CYS A 10 -4.17 -3.58 10.22
C CYS A 10 -3.76 -4.61 11.26
N ARG A 11 -4.51 -4.68 12.38
CA ARG A 11 -4.29 -5.70 13.42
C ARG A 11 -4.72 -7.09 12.98
N ASN A 12 -5.81 -7.16 12.21
CA ASN A 12 -6.39 -8.40 11.73
C ASN A 12 -6.90 -8.21 10.30
N VAL A 13 -6.33 -8.96 9.36
CA VAL A 13 -6.66 -8.88 7.94
C VAL A 13 -8.05 -9.43 7.65
N GLU A 14 -8.52 -10.45 8.38
CA GLU A 14 -9.84 -11.05 8.21
C GLU A 14 -10.93 -10.09 8.65
N ASP A 15 -10.82 -9.51 9.85
CA ASP A 15 -11.78 -8.53 10.37
C ASP A 15 -11.85 -7.29 9.46
N SER A 16 -10.68 -6.80 9.05
CA SER A 16 -10.60 -5.64 8.16
C SER A 16 -11.20 -5.96 6.79
N SER A 17 -10.88 -7.11 6.20
CA SER A 17 -11.45 -7.54 4.92
C SER A 17 -12.96 -7.71 5.01
N ASN A 18 -13.47 -8.25 6.12
CA ASN A 18 -14.91 -8.38 6.38
C ASN A 18 -15.59 -7.01 6.39
N PHE A 19 -14.99 -5.99 7.03
CA PHE A 19 -15.53 -4.63 7.02
C PHE A 19 -15.57 -4.06 5.60
N TYR A 20 -14.44 -4.08 4.89
CA TYR A 20 -14.38 -3.50 3.54
C TYR A 20 -15.33 -4.20 2.57
N THR A 21 -15.49 -5.51 2.67
CA THR A 21 -16.39 -6.28 1.78
C THR A 21 -17.85 -6.12 2.16
N LYS A 22 -18.21 -6.39 3.42
CA LYS A 22 -19.61 -6.47 3.86
C LYS A 22 -20.25 -5.11 4.13
N VAL A 23 -19.46 -4.12 4.56
CA VAL A 23 -19.97 -2.78 4.89
C VAL A 23 -19.75 -1.82 3.72
N LEU A 24 -18.55 -1.83 3.14
CA LEU A 24 -18.18 -0.87 2.10
C LEU A 24 -18.28 -1.42 0.68
N GLY A 25 -18.66 -2.69 0.49
CA GLY A 25 -18.91 -3.28 -0.83
C GLY A 25 -17.66 -3.52 -1.67
N PHE A 26 -16.47 -3.55 -1.08
CA PHE A 26 -15.25 -3.95 -1.81
C PHE A 26 -15.26 -5.44 -2.16
N VAL A 27 -14.48 -5.82 -3.17
CA VAL A 27 -14.32 -7.22 -3.58
C VAL A 27 -12.88 -7.64 -3.35
N LEU A 28 -12.67 -8.82 -2.75
CA LEU A 28 -11.35 -9.44 -2.66
C LEU A 28 -10.87 -9.82 -4.06
N ILE A 29 -9.65 -9.44 -4.40
CA ILE A 29 -9.01 -9.79 -5.67
C ILE A 29 -7.82 -10.72 -5.45
N GLU A 30 -7.39 -11.39 -6.53
CA GLU A 30 -6.25 -12.30 -6.47
C GLU A 30 -4.99 -11.58 -6.00
N ARG A 31 -4.34 -12.15 -5.00
CA ARG A 31 -3.06 -11.64 -4.49
C ARG A 31 -1.94 -12.28 -5.32
N PRO A 32 -0.96 -11.49 -5.81
CA PRO A 32 0.26 -12.05 -6.36
C PRO A 32 0.89 -13.04 -5.37
N PRO A 33 1.28 -14.26 -5.79
CA PRO A 33 1.74 -15.32 -4.89
C PRO A 33 3.06 -15.03 -4.18
N ALA A 34 3.73 -13.92 -4.50
CA ALA A 34 5.08 -13.59 -4.05
C ALA A 34 5.20 -13.06 -2.60
N PHE A 35 4.12 -13.03 -1.82
CA PHE A 35 4.11 -12.40 -0.50
C PHE A 35 3.87 -13.40 0.63
N ASP A 36 4.84 -13.62 1.51
CA ASP A 36 4.74 -14.57 2.64
C ASP A 36 4.18 -13.94 3.93
N PHE A 37 3.36 -12.89 3.80
CA PHE A 37 2.72 -12.22 4.95
C PHE A 37 1.20 -12.31 4.89
N ALA A 38 0.54 -12.23 6.04
CA ALA A 38 -0.92 -12.13 6.13
C ALA A 38 -1.37 -10.75 5.59
N GLY A 39 -1.97 -10.74 4.40
CA GLY A 39 -2.41 -9.53 3.72
C GLY A 39 -3.51 -9.82 2.71
N ALA A 40 -4.26 -8.78 2.33
CA ALA A 40 -5.37 -8.88 1.41
C ALA A 40 -5.34 -7.73 0.39
N TRP A 41 -5.77 -8.03 -0.83
CA TRP A 41 -6.03 -7.02 -1.85
C TRP A 41 -7.52 -6.95 -2.11
N LEU A 42 -8.06 -5.74 -2.07
CA LEU A 42 -9.44 -5.46 -2.38
C LEU A 42 -9.53 -4.40 -3.48
N PHE A 43 -10.60 -4.44 -4.27
CA PHE A 43 -10.84 -3.44 -5.29
C PHE A 43 -12.34 -3.16 -5.40
N ASN A 44 -12.68 -1.87 -5.46
CA ASN A 44 -13.96 -1.36 -5.96
C ASN A 44 -13.81 0.16 -6.17
N TYR A 45 -14.79 0.80 -6.82
CA TYR A 45 -14.86 2.25 -7.00
C TYR A 45 -13.64 2.86 -7.72
N GLY A 46 -12.93 2.06 -8.52
CA GLY A 46 -11.74 2.49 -9.25
C GLY A 46 -10.46 2.61 -8.40
N VAL A 47 -10.45 2.09 -7.17
CA VAL A 47 -9.28 2.14 -6.27
C VAL A 47 -9.01 0.79 -5.61
N GLY A 48 -7.73 0.41 -5.54
CA GLY A 48 -7.29 -0.75 -4.76
C GLY A 48 -7.08 -0.42 -3.27
N ILE A 49 -7.32 -1.39 -2.40
CA ILE A 49 -6.90 -1.37 -0.99
C ILE A 49 -5.98 -2.56 -0.75
N HIS A 50 -4.77 -2.28 -0.27
CA HIS A 50 -3.80 -3.29 0.14
C HIS A 50 -3.69 -3.33 1.66
N LEU A 51 -4.24 -4.36 2.28
CA LEU A 51 -4.15 -4.60 3.71
C LEU A 51 -2.90 -5.43 4.02
N VAL A 52 -2.11 -4.94 4.98
CA VAL A 52 -0.94 -5.63 5.51
C VAL A 52 -1.15 -5.83 7.01
N GLN A 53 -1.13 -7.08 7.49
CA GLN A 53 -1.30 -7.33 8.91
C GLN A 53 0.00 -7.05 9.67
N SER A 54 -0.10 -6.35 10.80
CA SER A 54 1.00 -6.15 11.74
C SER A 54 0.52 -6.41 13.17
N ASN A 55 1.27 -7.23 13.90
CA ASN A 55 1.08 -7.46 15.33
C ASN A 55 1.94 -6.51 16.19
N ASN A 56 2.72 -5.63 15.56
CA ASN A 56 3.53 -4.64 16.25
C ASN A 56 2.72 -3.33 16.37
N GLU A 57 2.34 -2.98 17.60
CA GLU A 57 1.59 -1.75 17.92
C GLU A 57 2.36 -0.47 17.57
N ASP A 58 3.70 -0.49 17.63
CA ASP A 58 4.52 0.66 17.23
C ASP A 58 4.40 0.94 15.73
N LYS A 59 4.22 -0.11 14.91
CA LYS A 59 3.99 0.04 13.46
C LYS A 59 2.57 0.49 13.13
N LEU A 60 1.61 0.31 14.03
CA LEU A 60 0.23 0.77 13.82
C LEU A 60 0.06 2.26 14.17
N SER A 61 1.06 2.84 14.85
CA SER A 61 1.15 4.27 15.12
C SER A 61 1.62 5.03 13.88
N PRO A 62 1.42 6.36 13.80
CA PRO A 62 1.89 7.15 12.66
C PRO A 62 3.39 6.92 12.43
N PRO A 63 3.82 6.73 11.17
CA PRO A 63 5.22 6.43 10.87
C PRO A 63 6.14 7.56 11.32
N ASP A 64 7.33 7.19 11.78
CA ASP A 64 8.42 8.15 11.92
C ASP A 64 8.82 8.66 10.52
N SER A 65 8.64 9.96 10.31
CA SER A 65 8.88 10.65 9.03
C SER A 65 10.30 10.49 8.48
N ALA A 66 11.26 10.03 9.28
CA ALA A 66 12.66 9.89 8.88
C ALA A 66 12.94 8.65 8.00
N HIS A 67 12.14 7.58 8.12
CA HIS A 67 12.41 6.28 7.49
C HIS A 67 11.40 5.95 6.39
N LEU A 68 11.90 5.52 5.22
CA LEU A 68 11.06 5.07 4.11
C LEU A 68 10.88 3.54 4.22
N ASP A 69 9.71 3.08 4.66
CA ASP A 69 9.33 1.65 4.68
C ASP A 69 8.24 1.37 3.62
N PRO A 70 8.56 0.63 2.54
CA PRO A 70 7.60 0.26 1.51
C PRO A 70 6.46 -0.67 1.97
N THR A 71 6.55 -1.24 3.18
CA THR A 71 5.51 -2.09 3.76
C THR A 71 4.60 -1.36 4.76
N ASP A 72 4.85 -0.09 5.02
CA ASP A 72 3.99 0.77 5.85
C ASP A 72 2.78 1.30 5.04
N ASN A 73 1.89 2.03 5.71
CA ASN A 73 0.80 2.78 5.11
C ASN A 73 1.33 3.73 4.02
N HIS A 74 0.77 3.63 2.82
CA HIS A 74 1.14 4.50 1.71
C HIS A 74 0.01 4.63 0.69
N ILE A 75 0.17 5.59 -0.22
CA ILE A 75 -0.63 5.67 -1.44
C ILE A 75 0.27 5.41 -2.64
N SER A 76 -0.24 4.68 -3.61
CA SER A 76 0.48 4.33 -4.82
C SER A 76 -0.17 4.96 -6.03
N PHE A 77 0.65 5.45 -6.95
CA PHE A 77 0.20 6.01 -8.21
C PHE A 77 0.74 5.18 -9.37
N GLN A 78 -0.08 5.01 -10.41
CA GLN A 78 0.39 4.47 -11.68
C GLN A 78 1.23 5.52 -12.41
N CYS A 79 2.30 5.08 -13.05
CA CYS A 79 3.11 5.90 -13.94
C CYS A 79 3.46 5.12 -15.20
N GLU A 80 3.56 5.84 -16.31
CA GLU A 80 3.88 5.26 -17.63
C GLU A 80 5.40 5.10 -17.84
N ASN A 81 6.19 5.93 -17.16
CA ASN A 81 7.64 5.95 -17.28
C ASN A 81 8.31 6.18 -15.92
N MET A 82 8.83 5.10 -15.32
CA MET A 82 9.53 5.14 -14.04
C MET A 82 10.84 5.94 -14.08
N GLU A 83 11.56 5.91 -15.21
CA GLU A 83 12.84 6.62 -15.37
C GLU A 83 12.65 8.13 -15.33
N ALA A 84 11.56 8.63 -15.94
CA ALA A 84 11.20 10.04 -15.92
C ALA A 84 10.85 10.52 -14.49
N ILE A 85 10.14 9.70 -13.71
CA ILE A 85 9.84 10.00 -12.31
C ILE A 85 11.12 9.99 -11.47
N GLU A 86 11.99 8.99 -11.66
CA GLU A 86 13.28 8.91 -10.97
C GLU A 86 14.15 10.14 -11.25
N LYS A 87 14.24 10.57 -12.51
CA LYS A 87 14.98 11.78 -12.90
C LYS A 87 14.41 13.02 -12.20
N ARG A 88 13.08 13.19 -12.20
CA ARG A 88 12.42 14.33 -11.55
C ARG A 88 12.65 14.36 -10.03
N LEU A 89 12.65 13.20 -9.37
CA LEU A 89 12.94 13.12 -7.93
C LEU A 89 14.39 13.56 -7.64
N LYS A 90 15.36 13.16 -8.46
CA LYS A 90 16.76 13.60 -8.34
C LYS A 90 16.92 15.11 -8.57
N GLU A 91 16.27 15.66 -9.59
CA GLU A 91 16.32 17.10 -9.91
C GLU A 91 15.77 17.97 -8.78
N LEU A 92 14.82 17.45 -8.00
CA LEU A 92 14.18 18.14 -6.88
C LEU A 92 14.78 17.76 -5.51
N ASP A 93 15.86 16.99 -5.48
CA ASP A 93 16.51 16.49 -4.25
C ASP A 93 15.54 15.78 -3.28
N VAL A 94 14.60 15.00 -3.83
CA VAL A 94 13.62 14.23 -3.04
C VAL A 94 14.19 12.85 -2.74
N LYS A 95 14.32 12.49 -1.45
CA LYS A 95 14.74 11.16 -0.99
C LYS A 95 13.76 10.08 -1.48
N TYR A 96 14.27 9.01 -2.08
CA TYR A 96 13.46 7.87 -2.55
C TYR A 96 14.18 6.53 -2.39
N ILE A 97 13.43 5.42 -2.48
CA ILE A 97 13.95 4.05 -2.56
C ILE A 97 13.53 3.44 -3.89
N LYS A 98 14.44 2.70 -4.54
CA LYS A 98 14.15 1.87 -5.71
C LYS A 98 14.43 0.40 -5.36
N ARG A 99 13.44 -0.46 -5.54
CA ARG A 99 13.59 -1.92 -5.46
C ARG A 99 13.59 -2.47 -6.89
N THR A 100 14.64 -3.16 -7.27
CA THR A 100 14.82 -3.87 -8.56
C THR A 100 14.37 -5.31 -8.45
#